data_AF-A0A7C4UHW3-F1
#
_entry.id   AF-A0A7C4UHW3-F1
#
_cell.length_a   1.000
_cell.length_b   1.000
_cell.length_c   1.000
_cell.angle_alpha   90.00
_cell.angle_beta   90.00
_cell.angle_gamma   90.00
#
_symmetry.space_group_name_H-M   'P 1'
#
loop_
_entity.id
_entity.type
_entity.pdbx_description
1 polymer ?
#
loop_
_entity_poly.entity_id
_entity_poly.type
_entity_poly.pdbx_seq_one_letter_code
_entity_poly.pdbx_strand_id
1 'polypeptide(L)'
;MTRWRLIASVPLLLIAGYFALLFAAEPAEKNQPTAFAIGIAVGFLASLLQRHLQRLYALLPLGSAFMAVALVGRNFVPESVIPVAVLGVSVGITLLPIHRGLFFALPQKFRFGAFACLYAAVIALLLPLVWLLPRDDRRLESIVCVAISTISLVVSTCVFLREIVEQLVEIIIWPLYRVRAFGPGLHKVPLQGPAIVVANHAAWLDPIWLAKVLPCRLTPMMTSRFFDKPLIGWVVRVLAHAIRVPDTGFRREAPEIQQALQRLREGHIVMIFP
;
A
#
# COMPACT_ATOMS: atom_id res chain seq x y z
N MET A 1 3.60 13.65 -1.57
CA MET A 1 3.10 12.44 -0.88
C MET A 1 3.78 11.11 -1.29
N THR A 2 4.43 11.02 -2.44
CA THR A 2 5.00 9.76 -2.99
C THR A 2 6.29 9.28 -2.29
N ARG A 3 7.10 10.18 -1.70
CA ARG A 3 8.41 9.83 -1.10
C ARG A 3 8.32 8.89 0.11
N TRP A 4 7.43 9.19 1.06
CA TRP A 4 7.27 8.39 2.29
C TRP A 4 6.71 6.98 2.04
N ARG A 5 5.93 6.82 0.97
CA ARG A 5 5.32 5.54 0.57
C ARG A 5 6.35 4.51 0.11
N LEU A 6 7.39 4.98 -0.57
CA LEU A 6 8.49 4.14 -1.02
C LEU A 6 9.37 3.73 0.17
N ILE A 7 9.68 4.68 1.05
CA ILE A 7 10.51 4.44 2.24
C ILE A 7 9.87 3.40 3.17
N ALA A 8 8.55 3.44 3.35
CA ALA A 8 7.81 2.49 4.19
C ALA A 8 7.96 1.00 3.75
N SER A 9 8.42 0.76 2.52
CA SER A 9 8.56 -0.58 1.94
C SER A 9 9.98 -1.13 1.91
N VAL A 10 10.99 -0.30 2.19
CA VAL A 10 12.42 -0.68 2.20
C VAL A 10 12.72 -1.82 3.20
N PRO A 11 12.19 -1.79 4.45
CA PRO A 11 12.49 -2.85 5.43
C PRO A 11 12.08 -4.26 4.97
N LEU A 12 11.01 -4.38 4.17
CA LEU A 12 10.53 -5.67 3.66
C LEU A 12 11.51 -6.28 2.66
N LEU A 13 12.08 -5.46 1.77
CA LEU A 13 13.09 -5.89 0.80
C LEU A 13 14.40 -6.27 1.48
N LEU A 14 14.76 -5.57 2.56
CA LEU A 14 15.92 -5.93 3.38
C LEU A 14 15.72 -7.32 4.00
N ILE A 15 14.64 -7.56 4.74
CA ILE A 15 14.44 -8.87 5.36
C ILE A 15 14.38 -9.98 4.29
N ALA A 16 13.72 -9.74 3.15
CA ALA A 16 13.67 -10.68 2.04
C ALA A 16 15.07 -11.10 1.53
N GLY A 17 15.92 -10.11 1.25
CA GLY A 17 17.27 -10.38 0.74
C GLY A 17 18.19 -10.99 1.78
N TYR A 18 17.95 -10.75 3.06
CA TYR A 18 18.71 -11.37 4.15
C TYR A 18 18.49 -12.88 4.17
N PHE A 19 17.23 -13.32 4.11
CA PHE A 19 16.89 -14.75 4.05
C PHE A 19 17.35 -15.42 2.76
N ALA A 20 17.29 -14.72 1.61
CA ALA A 20 17.82 -15.25 0.36
C ALA A 20 19.34 -15.50 0.43
N LEU A 21 20.09 -14.59 1.06
CA LEU A 21 21.53 -14.76 1.29
C LEU A 21 21.84 -15.84 2.33
N LEU A 22 21.04 -15.93 3.39
CA LEU A 22 21.19 -16.95 4.43
C LEU A 22 21.00 -18.37 3.86
N PHE A 23 19.96 -18.58 3.06
CA PHE A 23 19.73 -19.87 2.37
C PHE A 23 20.78 -20.20 1.31
N ALA A 24 21.49 -19.20 0.77
CA ALA A 24 22.58 -19.41 -0.17
C ALA A 24 23.93 -19.70 0.53
N ALA A 25 24.12 -19.21 1.75
CA ALA A 25 25.37 -19.31 2.51
C ALA A 25 25.47 -20.56 3.38
N GLU A 26 24.34 -21.12 3.84
CA GLU A 26 24.31 -22.32 4.67
C GLU A 26 23.78 -23.53 3.90
N PRO A 27 24.19 -24.77 4.26
CA PRO A 27 23.47 -25.96 3.85
C PRO A 27 22.09 -25.94 4.54
N ALA A 28 21.16 -25.19 3.96
CA ALA A 28 19.79 -25.14 4.42
C ALA A 28 19.22 -26.57 4.46
N GLU A 29 18.36 -26.85 5.44
CA GLU A 29 17.57 -28.08 5.40
C GLU A 29 16.96 -28.23 4.01
N LYS A 30 17.00 -29.45 3.45
CA LYS A 30 16.82 -29.75 2.02
C LYS A 30 15.57 -29.15 1.35
N ASN A 31 14.59 -28.65 2.12
CA ASN A 31 13.30 -28.16 1.63
C ASN A 31 12.99 -26.68 1.95
N GLN A 32 13.72 -26.03 2.86
CA GLN A 32 13.40 -24.64 3.26
C GLN A 32 13.59 -23.62 2.12
N PRO A 33 14.67 -23.67 1.30
CA PRO A 33 14.82 -22.75 0.17
C PRO A 33 13.72 -22.91 -0.88
N THR A 34 13.31 -24.15 -1.16
CA THR A 34 12.22 -24.46 -2.08
C THR A 34 10.89 -23.92 -1.56
N ALA A 35 10.60 -24.10 -0.27
CA ALA A 35 9.40 -23.57 0.37
C ALA A 35 9.36 -22.03 0.32
N PHE A 36 10.49 -21.37 0.55
CA PHE A 36 10.61 -19.91 0.41
C PHE A 36 10.31 -19.45 -1.02
N ALA A 37 10.91 -20.09 -2.03
CA ALA A 37 10.71 -19.76 -3.43
C ALA A 37 9.26 -19.98 -3.90
N ILE A 38 8.64 -21.11 -3.50
CA ILE A 38 7.21 -21.37 -3.75
C ILE A 38 6.35 -20.30 -3.07
N GLY A 39 6.68 -19.94 -1.82
CA GLY A 39 6.01 -18.87 -1.09
C GLY A 39 6.04 -17.55 -1.86
N ILE A 40 7.21 -17.15 -2.37
CA ILE A 40 7.36 -15.92 -3.19
C ILE A 40 6.42 -15.99 -4.41
N ALA A 41 6.44 -17.10 -5.15
CA ALA A 41 5.59 -17.27 -6.33
C ALA A 41 4.10 -17.18 -5.97
N VAL A 42 3.66 -17.88 -4.92
CA VAL A 42 2.27 -17.85 -4.43
C VAL A 42 1.86 -16.44 -4.01
N GLY A 43 2.70 -15.76 -3.22
CA GLY A 43 2.43 -14.40 -2.77
C GLY A 43 2.36 -13.41 -3.93
N PHE A 44 3.26 -13.53 -4.90
CA PHE A 44 3.25 -12.69 -6.10
C PHE A 44 1.97 -12.90 -6.91
N LEU A 45 1.58 -14.15 -7.16
CA LEU A 45 0.33 -14.47 -7.87
C LEU A 45 -0.90 -13.97 -7.12
N ALA A 46 -0.93 -14.10 -5.79
CA ALA A 46 -2.00 -13.56 -4.96
C ALA A 46 -2.10 -12.03 -5.08
N SER A 47 -0.97 -11.32 -5.19
CA SER A 47 -0.97 -9.87 -5.36
C SER A 47 -1.63 -9.41 -6.67
N LEU A 48 -1.63 -10.24 -7.72
CA LEU A 48 -2.26 -9.96 -9.01
C LEU A 48 -3.80 -9.96 -8.93
N LEU A 49 -4.38 -10.56 -7.89
CA LEU A 49 -5.83 -10.55 -7.66
C LEU A 49 -6.34 -9.14 -7.38
N GLN A 50 -5.52 -8.27 -6.77
CA GLN A 50 -5.87 -6.89 -6.53
C GLN A 50 -5.62 -6.02 -7.78
N ARG A 51 -6.67 -5.87 -8.58
CA ARG A 51 -6.63 -5.14 -9.86
C ARG A 51 -6.63 -3.62 -9.70
N HIS A 52 -7.12 -3.11 -8.57
CA HIS A 52 -7.25 -1.68 -8.36
C HIS A 52 -5.94 -1.03 -7.95
N LEU A 53 -5.58 0.03 -8.68
CA LEU A 53 -4.23 0.58 -8.66
C LEU A 53 -3.86 1.18 -7.30
N GLN A 54 -4.84 1.83 -6.68
CA GLN A 54 -4.65 2.45 -5.38
C GLN A 54 -4.69 1.42 -4.25
N ARG A 55 -5.57 0.43 -4.32
CA ARG A 55 -5.80 -0.51 -3.22
C ARG A 55 -4.70 -1.56 -3.11
N LEU A 56 -3.94 -1.77 -4.19
CA LEU A 56 -2.77 -2.65 -4.17
C LEU A 56 -1.78 -2.32 -3.04
N TYR A 57 -1.63 -1.05 -2.63
CA TYR A 57 -0.73 -0.71 -1.52
C TYR A 57 -1.20 -1.23 -0.16
N ALA A 58 -2.47 -1.63 0.01
CA ALA A 58 -2.95 -2.29 1.22
C ALA A 58 -2.26 -3.65 1.46
N LEU A 59 -1.64 -4.23 0.43
CA LEU A 59 -0.86 -5.45 0.54
C LEU A 59 0.49 -5.27 1.26
N LEU A 60 1.01 -4.04 1.36
CA LEU A 60 2.26 -3.76 2.07
C LEU A 60 2.17 -4.07 3.57
N PRO A 61 1.21 -3.51 4.33
CA PRO A 61 1.04 -3.86 5.74
C PRO A 61 0.66 -5.33 5.94
N LEU A 62 -0.11 -5.94 5.01
CA LEU A 62 -0.40 -7.37 5.06
C LEU A 62 0.87 -8.22 4.96
N GLY A 63 1.77 -7.88 4.03
CA GLY A 63 3.07 -8.53 3.92
C GLY A 63 3.91 -8.32 5.18
N SER A 64 3.99 -7.11 5.72
CA SER A 64 4.69 -6.87 6.99
C SER A 64 4.13 -7.70 8.14
N ALA A 65 2.82 -7.89 8.21
CA ALA A 65 2.19 -8.75 9.22
C ALA A 65 2.57 -10.23 9.03
N PHE A 66 2.50 -10.75 7.80
CA PHE A 66 2.93 -12.12 7.50
C PHE A 66 4.41 -12.32 7.78
N MET A 67 5.25 -11.32 7.48
CA MET A 67 6.68 -11.33 7.83
C MET A 67 6.87 -11.48 9.34
N ALA A 68 6.25 -10.61 10.14
CA ALA A 68 6.40 -10.62 11.59
C ALA A 68 5.93 -11.95 12.20
N VAL A 69 4.76 -12.44 11.79
CA VAL A 69 4.21 -13.72 12.24
C VAL A 69 5.13 -14.89 11.89
N ALA A 70 5.67 -14.90 10.67
CA ALA A 70 6.53 -15.97 10.23
C ALA A 70 7.92 -15.97 10.92
N LEU A 71 8.49 -14.80 11.18
CA LEU A 71 9.72 -14.67 11.96
C LEU A 71 9.53 -15.16 13.40
N VAL A 72 8.42 -14.78 14.03
CA VAL A 72 8.04 -15.29 15.36
C VAL A 72 7.83 -16.81 15.31
N GLY A 73 7.10 -17.33 14.32
CA GLY A 73 6.84 -18.75 14.15
C GLY A 73 8.11 -19.58 13.99
N ARG A 74 9.12 -19.08 13.27
CA ARG A 74 10.44 -19.72 13.12
C ARG A 74 11.15 -19.93 14.46
N ASN A 75 10.91 -19.08 15.47
CA ASN A 75 11.49 -19.27 16.80
C ASN A 75 10.92 -20.47 17.56
N PHE A 76 9.68 -20.86 17.25
CA PHE A 76 9.01 -21.99 17.91
C PHE A 76 9.23 -23.30 17.17
N VAL A 77 9.31 -23.25 15.83
CA VAL A 77 9.46 -24.42 14.96
C VAL A 77 10.53 -24.17 13.88
N PRO A 78 11.82 -24.12 14.25
CA PRO A 78 12.92 -23.71 13.36
C PRO A 78 13.13 -24.65 12.16
N GLU A 79 12.85 -25.94 12.32
CA GLU A 79 12.97 -26.96 11.25
C GLU A 79 11.71 -27.04 10.36
N SER A 80 10.68 -26.24 10.64
CA SER A 80 9.46 -26.27 9.84
C SER A 80 9.63 -25.43 8.57
N VAL A 81 9.17 -25.99 7.45
CA VAL A 81 9.06 -25.26 6.18
C VAL A 81 7.94 -24.22 6.18
N ILE A 82 6.98 -24.30 7.12
CA ILE A 82 5.78 -23.45 7.11
C ILE A 82 6.12 -21.98 7.36
N PRO A 83 6.84 -21.58 8.45
CA PRO A 83 7.22 -20.20 8.64
C PRO A 83 8.03 -19.66 7.46
N VAL A 84 8.94 -20.47 6.90
CA VAL A 84 9.74 -20.09 5.74
C VAL A 84 8.88 -19.86 4.48
N ALA A 85 7.88 -20.70 4.24
CA ALA A 85 6.91 -20.50 3.16
C ALA A 85 6.11 -19.20 3.35
N VAL A 86 5.66 -18.91 4.59
CA VAL A 86 4.92 -17.66 4.90
C VAL A 86 5.82 -16.42 4.75
N LEU A 87 7.12 -16.51 5.12
CA LEU A 87 8.11 -15.46 4.79
C LEU A 87 8.15 -15.23 3.28
N GLY A 88 8.22 -16.31 2.49
CA GLY A 88 8.17 -16.24 1.03
C GLY A 88 6.90 -15.54 0.52
N VAL A 89 5.73 -15.94 1.02
CA VAL A 89 4.43 -15.32 0.66
C VAL A 89 4.42 -13.83 0.99
N SER A 90 4.90 -13.45 2.16
CA SER A 90 5.06 -12.05 2.57
C SER A 90 5.89 -11.24 1.56
N VAL A 91 7.04 -11.78 1.14
CA VAL A 91 7.88 -11.15 0.12
C VAL A 91 7.11 -11.06 -1.21
N GLY A 92 6.51 -12.15 -1.67
CA GLY A 92 5.77 -12.18 -2.93
C GLY A 92 4.65 -11.14 -3.01
N ILE A 93 3.85 -11.01 -1.94
CA ILE A 93 2.73 -10.07 -1.85
C ILE A 93 3.19 -8.61 -1.91
N THR A 94 4.40 -8.31 -1.42
CA THR A 94 4.92 -6.94 -1.29
C THR A 94 5.68 -6.47 -2.53
N LEU A 95 6.22 -7.37 -3.35
CA LEU A 95 6.98 -7.00 -4.54
C LEU A 95 6.18 -6.11 -5.49
N LEU A 96 4.98 -6.54 -5.89
CA LEU A 96 4.17 -5.81 -6.87
C LEU A 96 3.82 -4.37 -6.45
N PRO A 97 3.28 -4.09 -5.24
CA PRO A 97 2.97 -2.72 -4.83
C PRO A 97 4.20 -1.80 -4.77
N ILE A 98 5.38 -2.32 -4.38
CA ILE A 98 6.62 -1.53 -4.36
C ILE A 98 7.00 -1.08 -5.76
N HIS A 99 7.03 -2.03 -6.71
CA HIS A 99 7.40 -1.74 -8.08
C HIS A 99 6.48 -0.72 -8.72
N ARG A 100 5.19 -0.90 -8.46
CA ARG A 100 4.15 0.00 -8.92
C ARG A 100 4.35 1.43 -8.41
N GLY A 101 4.68 1.58 -7.12
CA GLY A 101 4.98 2.88 -6.51
C GLY A 101 6.08 3.64 -7.26
N LEU A 102 7.18 2.98 -7.55
CA LEU A 102 8.28 3.57 -8.32
C LEU A 102 7.88 3.91 -9.75
N PHE A 103 7.16 2.99 -10.42
CA PHE A 103 6.74 3.16 -11.80
C PHE A 103 5.87 4.41 -12.00
N PHE A 104 5.00 4.71 -11.04
CA PHE A 104 4.10 5.88 -11.09
C PHE A 104 4.70 7.16 -10.52
N ALA A 105 5.69 7.08 -9.63
CA ALA A 105 6.34 8.26 -9.09
C ALA A 105 7.32 8.91 -10.07
N LEU A 106 7.77 8.16 -11.10
CA LEU A 106 8.88 8.58 -11.94
C LEU A 106 8.53 8.59 -13.44
N PRO A 107 9.04 9.59 -14.20
CA PRO A 107 9.01 9.59 -15.66
C PRO A 107 9.66 8.33 -16.24
N GLN A 108 9.16 7.86 -17.39
CA GLN A 108 9.57 6.61 -18.02
C GLN A 108 11.10 6.45 -18.15
N LYS A 109 11.79 7.53 -18.53
CA LYS A 109 13.26 7.55 -18.71
C LYS A 109 14.07 7.25 -17.44
N PHE A 110 13.48 7.42 -16.26
CA PHE A 110 14.18 7.21 -14.97
C PHE A 110 13.80 5.91 -14.27
N ARG A 111 12.80 5.17 -14.76
CA ARG A 111 12.24 4.01 -14.06
C ARG A 111 13.28 2.91 -13.87
N PHE A 112 14.00 2.53 -14.93
CA PHE A 112 15.02 1.49 -14.87
C PHE A 112 16.14 1.84 -13.88
N GLY A 113 16.71 3.05 -14.00
CA GLY A 113 17.75 3.53 -13.09
C GLY A 113 17.27 3.58 -11.64
N ALA A 114 16.03 4.01 -11.39
CA ALA A 114 15.47 4.04 -10.04
C ALA A 114 15.25 2.65 -9.43
N PHE A 115 14.82 1.66 -10.24
CA PHE A 115 14.79 0.26 -9.79
C PHE A 115 16.19 -0.22 -9.45
N ALA A 116 17.16 -0.02 -10.34
CA ALA A 116 18.55 -0.42 -10.11
C ALA A 116 19.11 0.21 -8.83
N CYS A 117 18.88 1.52 -8.61
CA CYS A 117 19.30 2.20 -7.38
C CYS A 117 18.59 1.68 -6.13
N LEU A 118 17.27 1.41 -6.18
CA LEU A 118 16.55 0.83 -5.04
C LEU A 118 17.15 -0.54 -4.68
N TYR A 119 17.34 -1.41 -5.67
CA TYR A 119 17.91 -2.73 -5.45
C TYR A 119 19.35 -2.67 -4.98
N ALA A 120 20.17 -1.80 -5.56
CA ALA A 120 21.55 -1.58 -5.11
C ALA A 120 21.60 -1.07 -3.67
N ALA A 121 20.71 -0.14 -3.29
CA ALA A 121 20.63 0.36 -1.91
C ALA A 121 20.18 -0.74 -0.94
N VAL A 122 19.19 -1.55 -1.32
CA VAL A 122 18.75 -2.72 -0.54
C VAL A 122 19.91 -3.71 -0.35
N ILE A 123 20.63 -4.07 -1.42
CA ILE A 123 21.78 -4.97 -1.35
C ILE A 123 22.90 -4.37 -0.48
N ALA A 124 23.21 -3.08 -0.66
CA ALA A 124 24.24 -2.39 0.11
C ALA A 124 23.92 -2.32 1.61
N LEU A 125 22.64 -2.21 1.98
CA LEU A 125 22.18 -2.27 3.37
C LEU A 125 22.14 -3.71 3.90
N LEU A 126 21.96 -4.70 3.03
CA LEU A 126 21.90 -6.11 3.39
C LEU A 126 23.24 -6.74 3.69
N LEU A 127 24.27 -6.38 2.93
CA LEU A 127 25.62 -6.91 3.12
C LEU A 127 26.10 -6.72 4.56
N PRO A 128 26.14 -5.50 5.15
CA PRO A 128 26.55 -5.35 6.53
C PRO A 128 25.63 -6.08 7.51
N LEU A 129 24.31 -6.16 7.26
CA LEU A 129 23.38 -6.88 8.14
C LEU A 129 23.71 -8.39 8.24
N VAL A 130 24.09 -9.03 7.13
CA VAL A 130 24.49 -10.45 7.09
C VAL A 130 25.83 -10.69 7.80
N TRP A 131 26.74 -9.71 7.78
CA TRP A 131 28.04 -9.82 8.43
C TRP A 131 28.03 -9.40 9.91
N LEU A 132 27.14 -8.49 10.30
CA LEU A 132 27.03 -7.96 11.66
C LEU A 132 26.17 -8.83 12.59
N LEU A 133 25.21 -9.58 12.05
CA LEU A 133 24.42 -10.50 12.86
C LEU A 133 25.24 -11.77 13.13
N PRO A 134 25.54 -12.10 14.41
CA PRO A 134 26.28 -13.30 14.75
C PRO A 134 25.54 -14.54 14.27
N ARG A 135 26.18 -15.36 13.42
CA ARG A 135 25.56 -16.59 12.90
C ARG A 135 25.33 -17.65 13.97
N ASP A 136 26.12 -17.59 15.04
CA ASP A 136 26.02 -18.51 16.17
C ASP A 136 24.86 -18.15 17.12
N ASP A 137 24.36 -16.91 17.08
CA ASP A 137 23.27 -16.43 17.94
C ASP A 137 21.98 -16.17 17.16
N ARG A 138 21.26 -17.26 16.87
CA ARG A 138 19.94 -17.23 16.23
C ARG A 138 18.89 -16.41 17.00
N ARG A 139 19.08 -16.16 18.31
CA ARG A 139 18.14 -15.36 19.10
C ARG A 139 18.27 -13.89 18.78
N LEU A 140 19.50 -13.37 18.72
CA LEU A 140 19.73 -11.97 18.36
C LEU A 140 19.28 -11.67 16.93
N GLU A 141 19.59 -12.54 15.97
CA GLU A 141 19.09 -12.48 14.59
C GLU A 141 17.57 -12.30 14.58
N SER A 142 16.87 -13.22 15.26
CA SER A 142 15.42 -13.23 15.26
C SER A 142 14.81 -11.98 15.91
N ILE A 143 15.36 -11.51 17.04
CA ILE A 143 14.90 -10.29 17.71
C ILE A 143 15.02 -9.10 16.76
N VAL A 144 16.17 -8.95 16.08
CA VAL A 144 16.39 -7.84 15.14
C VAL A 144 15.43 -7.91 13.96
N CYS A 145 15.29 -9.09 13.33
CA CYS A 145 14.36 -9.26 12.20
C CYS A 145 12.91 -9.00 12.61
N VAL A 146 12.46 -9.51 13.77
CA VAL A 146 11.11 -9.28 14.30
C VAL A 146 10.89 -7.80 14.59
N ALA A 147 11.86 -7.10 15.21
CA ALA A 147 11.76 -5.68 15.48
C ALA A 147 11.62 -4.86 14.18
N ILE A 148 12.46 -5.11 13.17
CA ILE A 148 12.40 -4.43 11.87
C ILE A 148 11.04 -4.70 11.18
N SER A 149 10.58 -5.95 11.19
CA SER A 149 9.28 -6.31 10.58
C SER A 149 8.09 -5.65 11.29
N THR A 150 8.15 -5.53 12.62
CA THR A 150 7.12 -4.86 13.42
C THR A 150 7.10 -3.37 13.17
N ILE A 151 8.27 -2.72 13.12
CA ILE A 151 8.38 -1.30 12.74
C ILE A 151 7.81 -1.10 11.33
N SER A 152 8.16 -1.96 10.39
CA SER A 152 7.62 -1.93 9.03
C SER A 152 6.09 -2.07 9.01
N LEU A 153 5.53 -2.97 9.82
CA LEU A 153 4.08 -3.14 9.96
C LEU A 153 3.41 -1.87 10.47
N VAL A 154 3.93 -1.26 11.53
CA VAL A 154 3.38 -0.03 12.10
C VAL A 154 3.46 1.12 11.09
N VAL A 155 4.63 1.35 10.49
CA VAL A 155 4.84 2.43 9.53
C VAL A 155 3.96 2.25 8.29
N SER A 156 3.94 1.05 7.70
CA SER A 156 3.11 0.77 6.52
C SER A 156 1.61 0.88 6.84
N THR A 157 1.16 0.44 8.01
CA THR A 157 -0.24 0.60 8.43
C THR A 157 -0.63 2.07 8.54
N CYS A 158 0.20 2.90 9.17
CA CYS A 158 -0.05 4.34 9.27
C CYS A 158 -0.06 5.04 7.89
N VAL A 159 0.88 4.69 7.01
CA VAL A 159 1.03 5.32 5.68
C VAL A 159 -0.03 4.88 4.66
N PHE A 160 -0.52 3.65 4.78
CA PHE A 160 -1.46 3.03 3.86
C PHE A 160 -2.85 2.80 4.47
N LEU A 161 -3.17 3.45 5.60
CA LEU A 161 -4.45 3.29 6.30
C LEU A 161 -5.67 3.50 5.37
N ARG A 162 -5.61 4.50 4.51
CA ARG A 162 -6.66 4.78 3.51
C ARG A 162 -6.88 3.58 2.59
N GLU A 163 -5.81 3.00 2.06
CA GLU A 163 -5.89 1.83 1.20
C GLU A 163 -6.39 0.60 1.92
N ILE A 164 -5.98 0.37 3.17
CA ILE A 164 -6.49 -0.73 3.99
C ILE A 164 -8.01 -0.59 4.14
N VAL A 165 -8.50 0.61 4.48
CA VAL A 165 -9.94 0.85 4.63
C VAL A 165 -10.66 0.68 3.30
N GLU A 166 -10.15 1.23 2.20
CA GLU A 166 -10.73 1.03 0.86
C GLU A 166 -10.74 -0.45 0.43
N GLN A 167 -9.71 -1.22 0.80
CA GLN A 167 -9.62 -2.65 0.55
C GLN A 167 -10.67 -3.44 1.33
N LEU A 168 -10.85 -3.12 2.62
CA LEU A 168 -11.87 -3.75 3.46
C LEU A 168 -13.28 -3.43 2.95
N VAL A 169 -13.53 -2.17 2.59
CA VAL A 169 -14.79 -1.77 1.96
C VAL A 169 -15.01 -2.53 0.65
N GLU A 170 -13.97 -2.68 -0.18
CA GLU A 170 -14.04 -3.47 -1.41
C GLU A 170 -14.47 -4.92 -1.15
N ILE A 171 -13.90 -5.58 -0.15
CA ILE A 171 -14.25 -6.97 0.21
C ILE A 171 -15.72 -7.07 0.62
N ILE A 172 -16.25 -6.06 1.33
CA ILE A 172 -17.65 -6.02 1.76
C ILE A 172 -18.59 -5.75 0.58
N ILE A 173 -18.28 -4.78 -0.30
CA ILE A 173 -19.17 -4.40 -1.40
C ILE A 173 -19.12 -5.39 -2.57
N TRP A 174 -18.00 -6.08 -2.79
CA TRP A 174 -17.80 -6.97 -3.93
C TRP A 174 -18.84 -8.10 -4.06
N PRO A 175 -19.21 -8.84 -2.99
CA PRO A 175 -20.26 -9.85 -3.09
C PRO A 175 -21.67 -9.24 -3.16
N LEU A 176 -21.86 -8.01 -2.67
CA LEU A 176 -23.17 -7.35 -2.59
C LEU A 176 -23.54 -6.62 -3.89
N TYR A 177 -22.55 -6.09 -4.61
CA TYR A 177 -22.77 -5.22 -5.76
C TYR A 177 -21.90 -5.60 -6.96
N ARG A 178 -22.55 -5.76 -8.12
CA ARG A 178 -21.86 -5.94 -9.41
C ARG A 178 -21.59 -4.59 -10.06
N VAL A 179 -20.46 -3.99 -9.75
CA VAL A 179 -20.04 -2.69 -10.32
C VAL A 179 -19.53 -2.87 -11.77
N ARG A 180 -20.03 -2.07 -12.71
CA ARG A 180 -19.58 -2.00 -14.11
C ARG A 180 -19.30 -0.56 -14.49
N ALA A 181 -18.31 -0.35 -15.35
CA ALA A 181 -17.93 0.96 -15.87
C ALA A 181 -18.01 0.96 -17.40
N PHE A 182 -18.54 2.03 -17.99
CA PHE A 182 -18.75 2.17 -19.42
C PHE A 182 -18.37 3.58 -19.87
N GLY A 183 -17.98 3.72 -21.15
CA GLY A 183 -17.76 5.01 -21.79
C GLY A 183 -16.40 5.13 -22.48
N PRO A 184 -16.28 6.02 -23.47
CA PRO A 184 -15.09 6.15 -24.32
C PRO A 184 -13.84 6.66 -23.57
N GLY A 185 -14.02 7.26 -22.39
CA GLY A 185 -12.95 7.86 -21.59
C GLY A 185 -12.39 7.00 -20.47
N LEU A 186 -12.86 5.75 -20.28
CA LEU A 186 -12.52 4.95 -19.10
C LEU A 186 -11.01 4.73 -18.92
N HIS A 187 -10.29 4.52 -20.03
CA HIS A 187 -8.84 4.33 -20.06
C HIS A 187 -8.04 5.65 -20.10
N LYS A 188 -8.72 6.80 -20.15
CA LYS A 188 -8.12 8.14 -20.18
C LYS A 188 -8.15 8.83 -18.82
N VAL A 189 -8.76 8.22 -17.81
CA VAL A 189 -8.82 8.79 -16.46
C VAL A 189 -7.39 8.91 -15.91
N PRO A 190 -6.95 10.10 -15.50
CA PRO A 190 -5.61 10.29 -14.99
C PRO A 190 -5.45 9.57 -13.65
N LEU A 191 -4.29 8.95 -13.47
CA LEU A 191 -3.95 8.21 -12.25
C LEU A 191 -3.56 9.12 -11.09
N GLN A 192 -3.11 10.33 -11.42
CA GLN A 192 -2.67 11.39 -10.50
C GLN A 192 -3.15 12.73 -11.04
N GLY A 193 -3.31 13.72 -10.16
CA GLY A 193 -3.79 15.04 -10.54
C GLY A 193 -2.70 15.94 -11.12
N PRO A 194 -3.04 17.22 -11.38
CA PRO A 194 -4.34 17.83 -11.10
C PRO A 194 -5.47 17.38 -12.05
N ALA A 195 -6.65 17.10 -11.49
CA ALA A 195 -7.89 16.90 -12.26
C ALA A 195 -9.13 17.18 -11.40
N ILE A 196 -10.25 17.51 -12.04
CA ILE A 196 -11.56 17.61 -11.38
C ILE A 196 -12.43 16.46 -11.88
N VAL A 197 -12.99 15.69 -10.95
CA VAL A 197 -14.01 14.68 -11.21
C VAL A 197 -15.37 15.31 -10.90
N VAL A 198 -16.18 15.47 -11.93
CA VAL A 198 -17.56 15.96 -11.81
C VAL A 198 -18.49 14.77 -11.95
N ALA A 199 -19.36 14.56 -10.97
CA ALA A 199 -20.35 13.50 -11.00
C ALA A 199 -21.72 14.04 -10.59
N ASN A 200 -22.79 13.41 -11.08
CA ASN A 200 -24.13 13.60 -10.55
C ASN A 200 -24.22 13.02 -9.13
N HIS A 201 -25.01 13.63 -8.25
CA HIS A 201 -25.31 13.07 -6.94
C HIS A 201 -26.64 12.32 -6.98
N ALA A 202 -26.57 10.99 -7.03
CA ALA A 202 -27.76 10.12 -7.10
C ALA A 202 -27.95 9.30 -5.81
N ALA A 203 -26.89 9.01 -5.07
CA ALA A 203 -26.95 8.21 -3.86
C ALA A 203 -25.94 8.66 -2.78
N TRP A 204 -26.24 8.34 -1.53
CA TRP A 204 -25.40 8.74 -0.39
C TRP A 204 -23.98 8.13 -0.44
N LEU A 205 -23.82 7.00 -1.12
CA LEU A 205 -22.55 6.27 -1.24
C LEU A 205 -21.77 6.60 -2.52
N ASP A 206 -22.18 7.60 -3.31
CA ASP A 206 -21.51 7.99 -4.56
C ASP A 206 -19.99 8.17 -4.42
N PRO A 207 -19.44 8.78 -3.35
CA PRO A 207 -17.99 8.87 -3.17
C PRO A 207 -17.28 7.50 -3.12
N ILE A 208 -17.94 6.49 -2.52
CA ILE A 208 -17.41 5.14 -2.41
C ILE A 208 -17.45 4.44 -3.78
N TRP A 209 -18.56 4.60 -4.52
CA TRP A 209 -18.70 4.04 -5.86
C TRP A 209 -17.69 4.63 -6.85
N LEU A 210 -17.46 5.93 -6.80
CA LEU A 210 -16.46 6.60 -7.61
C LEU A 210 -15.04 6.16 -7.22
N ALA A 211 -14.72 6.04 -5.93
CA ALA A 211 -13.42 5.51 -5.48
C ALA A 211 -13.21 4.02 -5.83
N LYS A 212 -14.29 3.25 -6.03
CA LYS A 212 -14.24 1.85 -6.48
C LYS A 212 -13.87 1.75 -7.96
N VAL A 213 -14.39 2.65 -8.80
CA VAL A 213 -14.25 2.64 -10.26
C VAL A 213 -13.03 3.42 -10.74
N LEU A 214 -12.79 4.60 -10.17
CA LEU A 214 -11.71 5.49 -10.62
C LEU A 214 -10.37 5.03 -10.05
N PRO A 215 -9.31 4.95 -10.88
CA PRO A 215 -8.04 4.36 -10.48
C PRO A 215 -7.18 5.26 -9.56
N CYS A 216 -7.71 6.40 -9.13
CA CYS A 216 -6.98 7.48 -8.49
C CYS A 216 -7.59 7.89 -7.14
N ARG A 217 -6.83 8.64 -6.35
CA ARG A 217 -7.29 9.15 -5.06
C ARG A 217 -8.16 10.39 -5.28
N LEU A 218 -9.39 10.33 -4.75
CA LEU A 218 -10.35 11.42 -4.82
C LEU A 218 -10.33 12.22 -3.51
N THR A 219 -10.32 13.55 -3.65
CA THR A 219 -10.56 14.51 -2.57
C THR A 219 -12.00 15.03 -2.71
N PRO A 220 -12.99 14.44 -2.02
CA PRO A 220 -14.37 14.87 -2.14
C PRO A 220 -14.59 16.23 -1.47
N MET A 221 -15.43 17.06 -2.07
CA MET A 221 -16.10 18.15 -1.36
C MET A 221 -17.34 17.58 -0.68
N MET A 222 -17.45 17.75 0.64
CA MET A 222 -18.45 17.09 1.47
C MET A 222 -19.19 18.11 2.34
N THR A 223 -20.52 18.01 2.38
CA THR A 223 -21.34 18.91 3.18
C THR A 223 -21.05 18.76 4.68
N SER A 224 -21.18 19.85 5.44
CA SER A 224 -20.94 19.89 6.88
C SER A 224 -21.80 18.88 7.64
N ARG A 225 -23.00 18.61 7.13
CA ARG A 225 -23.94 17.61 7.67
C ARG A 225 -23.34 16.21 7.80
N PHE A 226 -22.42 15.82 6.91
CA PHE A 226 -21.70 14.55 7.00
C PHE A 226 -20.28 14.71 7.49
N PHE A 227 -19.62 15.80 7.12
CA PHE A 227 -18.23 16.09 7.51
C PHE A 227 -18.06 16.24 9.03
N ASP A 228 -19.05 16.79 9.73
CA ASP A 228 -18.94 17.08 11.16
C ASP A 228 -19.41 15.92 12.06
N LYS A 229 -19.92 14.82 11.49
CA LYS A 229 -20.30 13.62 12.25
C LYS A 229 -19.04 12.92 12.80
N PRO A 230 -19.04 12.33 14.01
CA PRO A 230 -17.81 11.82 14.62
C PRO A 230 -17.13 10.71 13.80
N LEU A 231 -17.86 9.64 13.46
CA LEU A 231 -17.29 8.50 12.72
C LEU A 231 -17.08 8.82 11.23
N ILE A 232 -18.13 9.31 10.56
CA ILE A 232 -18.06 9.66 9.13
C ILE A 232 -17.06 10.79 8.91
N GLY A 233 -17.11 11.82 9.75
CA GLY A 233 -16.19 12.95 9.74
C GLY A 233 -14.75 12.53 9.96
N TRP A 234 -14.47 11.56 10.84
CA TRP A 234 -13.11 11.02 10.98
C TRP A 234 -12.63 10.38 9.67
N VAL A 235 -13.44 9.49 9.07
CA VAL A 235 -13.11 8.84 7.79
C VAL A 235 -12.85 9.86 6.69
N VAL A 236 -13.75 10.84 6.49
CA VAL A 236 -13.61 11.80 5.40
C VAL A 236 -12.47 12.80 5.65
N ARG A 237 -12.18 13.19 6.89
CA ARG A 237 -11.06 14.09 7.24
C ARG A 237 -9.71 13.40 7.12
N VAL A 238 -9.57 12.24 7.75
CA VAL A 238 -8.29 11.55 7.91
C VAL A 238 -7.94 10.72 6.67
N LEU A 239 -8.92 10.03 6.08
CA LEU A 239 -8.68 9.11 4.96
C LEU A 239 -8.93 9.77 3.61
N ALA A 240 -10.07 10.45 3.44
CA ALA A 240 -10.40 11.08 2.16
C ALA A 240 -9.78 12.47 1.99
N HIS A 241 -9.28 13.08 3.07
CA HIS A 241 -8.83 14.47 3.13
C HIS A 241 -9.86 15.44 2.53
N ALA A 242 -11.14 15.15 2.75
CA ALA A 242 -12.27 15.87 2.18
C ALA A 242 -12.22 17.37 2.50
N ILE A 243 -12.82 18.15 1.62
CA ILE A 243 -12.98 19.59 1.82
C ILE A 243 -14.39 19.81 2.38
N ARG A 244 -14.48 20.47 3.53
CA ARG A 244 -15.77 20.77 4.17
C ARG A 244 -16.49 21.87 3.40
N VAL A 245 -17.75 21.62 3.06
CA VAL A 245 -18.66 22.60 2.46
C VAL A 245 -19.81 22.88 3.43
N PRO A 246 -19.99 24.11 3.92
CA PRO A 246 -21.14 24.45 4.76
C PRO A 246 -22.48 24.12 4.09
N ASP A 247 -23.36 23.42 4.83
CA ASP A 247 -24.73 23.08 4.43
C ASP A 247 -25.67 24.29 4.62
N THR A 248 -25.43 25.33 3.84
CA THR A 248 -26.16 26.60 3.87
C THR A 248 -26.46 27.05 2.43
N GLY A 249 -27.46 27.91 2.24
CA GLY A 249 -27.78 28.49 0.93
C GLY A 249 -26.69 29.39 0.34
N PHE A 250 -27.06 30.27 -0.59
CA PHE A 250 -26.11 31.14 -1.30
C PHE A 250 -25.20 31.92 -0.34
N ARG A 251 -23.89 31.89 -0.61
CA ARG A 251 -22.87 32.64 0.12
C ARG A 251 -22.02 33.44 -0.86
N ARG A 252 -21.67 34.68 -0.47
CA ARG A 252 -20.70 35.50 -1.21
C ARG A 252 -19.28 34.96 -1.13
N GLU A 253 -18.95 34.33 0.00
CA GLU A 253 -17.63 33.75 0.25
C GLU A 253 -17.70 32.21 0.23
N ALA A 254 -16.78 31.61 -0.52
CA ALA A 254 -16.65 30.17 -0.68
C ALA A 254 -15.18 29.74 -0.45
N PRO A 255 -14.68 29.80 0.80
CA PRO A 255 -13.30 29.43 1.12
C PRO A 255 -12.96 27.97 0.73
N GLU A 256 -13.96 27.09 0.68
CA GLU A 256 -13.82 25.72 0.19
C GLU A 256 -13.34 25.64 -1.27
N ILE A 257 -13.65 26.64 -2.11
CA ILE A 257 -13.16 26.72 -3.49
C ILE A 257 -11.66 27.02 -3.48
N GLN A 258 -11.18 27.91 -2.61
CA GLN A 258 -9.76 28.19 -2.47
C GLN A 258 -8.99 26.96 -1.98
N GLN A 259 -9.57 26.19 -1.05
CA GLN A 259 -9.00 24.91 -0.62
C GLN A 259 -8.97 23.90 -1.77
N ALA A 260 -10.02 23.80 -2.60
CA ALA A 260 -10.03 22.93 -3.77
C ALA A 260 -8.94 23.32 -4.79
N LEU A 261 -8.79 24.61 -5.06
CA LEU A 261 -7.72 25.13 -5.93
C LEU A 261 -6.34 24.82 -5.37
N GLN A 262 -6.13 24.96 -4.06
CA GLN A 262 -4.88 24.58 -3.41
C GLN A 262 -4.58 23.08 -3.60
N ARG A 263 -5.57 22.20 -3.36
CA ARG A 263 -5.40 20.75 -3.56
C ARG A 263 -5.06 20.42 -5.01
N LEU A 264 -5.69 21.09 -5.97
CA LEU A 264 -5.34 20.94 -7.39
C LEU A 264 -3.88 21.37 -7.64
N ARG A 265 -3.45 22.53 -7.12
CA ARG A 265 -2.03 22.98 -7.24
C ARG A 265 -1.03 22.00 -6.63
N GLU A 266 -1.42 21.28 -5.58
CA GLU A 266 -0.63 20.22 -4.94
C GLU A 266 -0.64 18.89 -5.74
N GLY A 267 -1.34 18.83 -6.87
CA GLY A 267 -1.42 17.65 -7.74
C GLY A 267 -2.49 16.63 -7.31
N HIS A 268 -3.43 17.02 -6.45
CA HIS A 268 -4.56 16.17 -6.07
C HIS A 268 -5.70 16.23 -7.09
N ILE A 269 -6.59 15.25 -7.01
CA ILE A 269 -7.82 15.20 -7.79
C ILE A 269 -8.99 15.56 -6.89
N VAL A 270 -9.74 16.61 -7.25
CA VAL A 270 -10.89 17.06 -6.49
C VAL A 270 -12.16 16.48 -7.12
N MET A 271 -13.04 15.93 -6.29
CA MET A 271 -14.32 15.39 -6.71
C MET A 271 -15.45 16.30 -6.24
N ILE A 272 -16.30 16.69 -7.17
CA ILE A 272 -17.44 17.57 -6.93
C ILE A 272 -18.74 16.94 -7.43
N PHE A 273 -19.81 17.31 -6.74
CA PHE A 273 -21.18 17.06 -7.13
C PHE A 273 -21.86 18.42 -7.26
N PRO A 274 -22.04 18.95 -8.48
CA PRO A 274 -22.62 20.26 -8.71
C PRO A 274 -24.08 20.39 -8.26
#